data_AF-A0A7X8YYM1-F1
#
_entry.id   AF-A0A7X8YYM1-F1
#
_cell.length_a   1.000
_cell.length_b   1.000
_cell.length_c   1.000
_cell.angle_alpha   90.00
_cell.angle_beta   90.00
_cell.angle_gamma   90.00
#
_symmetry.space_group_name_H-M   'P 1'
#
loop_
_entity.id
_entity.type
_entity.pdbx_description
1 polymer ?
#
loop_
_entity_poly.entity_id
_entity_poly.type
_entity_poly.pdbx_seq_one_letter_code
_entity_poly.pdbx_strand_id
1 'polypeptide(L)'
;MTIRHRVMPAASDPYDIPVIVLGVSAFVLAIVVALAGNYVFGWQFTSSGVWTAALLLTLAMGSLVFVGKGWRVVPPGYDVKPEYQVRIVLKAGENSPAFMEKAKKEGLHVFTSNVDESLTMMVPPGLTMEQATGKVQSWKEVASAGPAPTKQPVIHGRLLAAMVLTLMGVLILTAVAITASTRLGQVMTLLATLGVFVAGSMHPALKLWSYIAAVRPVQWLTPNFNYFYAMDALSQPIAGKTPVVFLGWAAVYCLLYTGAVLALGVALFQKRELAAHEGSSAAPAAVGLLAGLGRIGAALLCFAGAIAISLPQYRTASGIAVAAGMMVAAAGLWVLLGCFAKGAKWSYWLVLSLAVICLSGSGAIIYFAAAADKAPTAGVLGAIVGACLVGMLALPKTRRHFA
;
A
#
# COMPACT_ATOMS: atom_id res chain seq x y z
N MET A 1 12.50 -9.04 -3.32
CA MET A 1 13.89 -8.82 -3.77
C MET A 1 14.63 -7.78 -2.91
N THR A 2 14.14 -6.54 -2.79
CA THR A 2 14.83 -5.44 -2.05
C THR A 2 15.09 -5.71 -0.57
N ILE A 3 14.26 -6.50 0.10
CA ILE A 3 14.48 -6.87 1.52
C ILE A 3 15.82 -7.57 1.77
N ARG A 4 16.42 -8.14 0.73
CA ARG A 4 17.74 -8.79 0.80
C ARG A 4 18.89 -7.81 0.98
N HIS A 5 18.70 -6.54 0.61
CA HIS A 5 19.66 -5.47 0.86
C HIS A 5 19.60 -4.93 2.29
N ARG A 6 18.50 -5.16 3.03
CA ARG A 6 18.26 -4.64 4.39
C ARG A 6 18.48 -3.11 4.47
N VAL A 7 18.49 -2.57 5.69
CA VAL A 7 18.94 -1.19 5.92
C VAL A 7 20.46 -1.19 5.83
N MET A 8 21.02 -0.34 4.98
CA MET A 8 22.47 -0.13 4.84
C MET A 8 22.87 1.02 5.77
N PRO A 9 23.40 0.76 6.98
CA PRO A 9 23.89 1.80 7.87
C PRO A 9 25.13 2.54 7.32
N ALA A 10 25.91 1.93 6.44
CA ALA A 10 27.14 2.53 5.90
C ALA A 10 27.21 2.44 4.37
N ALA A 11 27.84 3.44 3.74
CA ALA A 11 28.12 3.43 2.30
C ALA A 11 29.11 2.33 1.87
N SER A 12 29.83 1.73 2.83
CA SER A 12 30.72 0.60 2.63
C SER A 12 30.02 -0.76 2.68
N ASP A 13 28.72 -0.81 2.98
CA ASP A 13 27.99 -2.07 3.05
C ASP A 13 27.89 -2.73 1.66
N PRO A 14 28.28 -4.01 1.52
CA PRO A 14 28.33 -4.65 0.22
C PRO A 14 26.93 -4.88 -0.36
N TYR A 15 26.72 -4.37 -1.57
CA TYR A 15 25.48 -4.58 -2.33
C TYR A 15 25.26 -6.04 -2.72
N ASP A 16 24.00 -6.44 -2.75
CA ASP A 16 23.62 -7.74 -3.29
C ASP A 16 23.56 -7.70 -4.81
N ILE A 17 24.71 -7.98 -5.44
CA ILE A 17 24.89 -7.93 -6.90
C ILE A 17 23.94 -8.89 -7.65
N PRO A 18 23.75 -10.16 -7.24
CA PRO A 18 22.77 -11.05 -7.88
C PRO A 18 21.36 -10.46 -7.97
N VAL A 19 20.90 -9.76 -6.92
CA VAL A 19 19.57 -9.15 -6.90
C VAL A 19 19.46 -8.03 -7.93
N ILE A 20 20.50 -7.19 -8.02
CA ILE A 20 20.54 -6.06 -8.97
C ILE A 20 20.59 -6.60 -10.39
N VAL A 21 21.49 -7.54 -10.68
CA VAL A 21 21.66 -8.10 -12.03
C VAL A 21 20.36 -8.77 -12.48
N LEU A 22 19.81 -9.69 -11.68
CA LEU A 22 18.59 -10.41 -12.06
C LEU A 22 17.36 -9.49 -12.15
N GLY A 23 17.26 -8.49 -11.26
CA GLY A 23 16.16 -7.53 -11.29
C GLY A 23 16.21 -6.61 -12.50
N VAL A 24 17.37 -6.01 -12.78
CA VAL A 24 17.57 -5.11 -13.93
C VAL A 24 17.47 -5.89 -15.24
N SER A 25 18.07 -7.07 -15.34
CA SER A 25 17.99 -7.90 -16.55
C SER A 25 16.55 -8.33 -16.83
N ALA A 26 15.78 -8.72 -15.81
CA ALA A 26 14.36 -9.06 -15.96
C ALA A 26 13.55 -7.87 -16.48
N PHE A 27 13.81 -6.67 -15.97
CA PHE A 27 13.12 -5.46 -16.41
C PHE A 27 13.46 -5.07 -17.86
N VAL A 28 14.75 -5.06 -18.21
CA VAL A 28 15.21 -4.77 -19.57
C VAL A 28 14.67 -5.80 -20.56
N LEU A 29 14.73 -7.09 -20.22
CA LEU A 29 14.22 -8.17 -21.06
C LEU A 29 12.71 -8.06 -21.26
N ALA A 30 11.95 -7.67 -20.24
CA ALA A 30 10.51 -7.43 -20.38
C ALA A 30 10.19 -6.32 -21.38
N ILE A 31 10.99 -5.24 -21.40
CA ILE A 31 10.84 -4.16 -22.39
C ILE A 31 11.16 -4.67 -23.79
N VAL A 32 12.25 -5.43 -23.96
CA VAL A 32 12.65 -5.98 -25.25
C VAL A 32 11.57 -6.91 -25.81
N VAL A 33 11.03 -7.81 -24.98
CA VAL A 33 9.94 -8.71 -25.38
C VAL A 33 8.67 -7.93 -25.70
N ALA A 34 8.34 -6.88 -24.95
CA ALA A 34 7.18 -6.04 -25.25
C ALA A 34 7.33 -5.27 -26.57
N LEU A 35 8.52 -4.75 -26.87
CA LEU A 35 8.83 -4.08 -28.14
C LEU A 35 8.78 -5.06 -29.31
N ALA A 36 9.42 -6.23 -29.18
CA ALA A 36 9.39 -7.26 -30.22
C ALA A 36 7.96 -7.78 -30.45
N GLY A 37 7.22 -8.03 -29.37
CA GLY A 37 5.80 -8.41 -29.39
C GLY A 37 4.93 -7.39 -30.12
N ASN A 38 5.16 -6.10 -29.84
CA ASN A 38 4.45 -5.01 -30.49
C ASN A 38 4.80 -4.89 -31.98
N TYR A 39 6.09 -4.97 -32.34
CA TYR A 39 6.56 -4.78 -33.71
C TYR A 39 6.26 -5.97 -34.63
N VAL A 40 6.46 -7.20 -34.15
CA VAL A 40 6.36 -8.42 -34.97
C VAL A 40 4.94 -8.99 -34.97
N PHE A 41 4.27 -8.97 -33.81
CA PHE A 41 2.99 -9.65 -33.62
C PHE A 41 1.81 -8.69 -33.37
N GLY A 42 2.05 -7.37 -33.38
CA GLY A 42 1.00 -6.37 -33.13
C GLY A 42 0.45 -6.37 -31.70
N TRP A 43 1.20 -6.90 -30.72
CA TRP A 43 0.73 -6.92 -29.32
C TRP A 43 0.66 -5.52 -28.69
N GLN A 44 -0.18 -5.35 -27.67
CA GLN A 44 -0.27 -4.10 -26.91
C GLN A 44 0.94 -3.94 -25.97
N PHE A 45 1.85 -3.02 -26.28
CA PHE A 45 3.14 -2.82 -25.58
C PHE A 45 3.01 -2.79 -24.05
N THR A 46 2.07 -2.01 -23.51
CA THR A 46 1.90 -1.84 -22.06
C THR A 46 1.47 -3.13 -21.37
N SER A 47 0.50 -3.85 -21.94
CA SER A 47 0.00 -5.11 -21.38
C SER A 47 1.06 -6.22 -21.48
N SER A 48 1.70 -6.34 -22.64
CA SER A 48 2.78 -7.31 -22.88
C SER A 48 3.96 -7.09 -21.94
N GLY A 49 4.36 -5.83 -21.74
CA GLY A 49 5.45 -5.46 -20.83
C GLY A 49 5.15 -5.82 -19.39
N VAL A 50 3.94 -5.51 -18.90
CA VAL A 50 3.55 -5.82 -17.51
C VAL A 50 3.56 -7.32 -17.24
N TRP A 51 2.96 -8.14 -18.12
CA TRP A 51 2.87 -9.58 -17.84
C TRP A 51 4.22 -10.27 -18.00
N THR A 52 5.03 -9.86 -18.97
CA THR A 52 6.41 -10.36 -19.13
C THR A 52 7.28 -9.97 -17.94
N ALA A 53 7.19 -8.72 -17.47
CA ALA A 53 7.92 -8.27 -16.28
C ALA A 53 7.50 -9.05 -15.04
N ALA A 54 6.19 -9.27 -14.83
CA ALA A 54 5.68 -10.05 -13.71
C ALA A 54 6.23 -11.49 -13.72
N LEU A 55 6.29 -12.13 -14.88
CA LEU A 55 6.83 -13.48 -15.04
C LEU A 55 8.34 -13.51 -14.77
N LEU A 56 9.12 -12.64 -15.42
CA LEU A 56 10.57 -12.61 -15.30
C LEU A 56 11.02 -12.22 -13.88
N LEU A 57 10.34 -11.28 -13.22
CA LEU A 57 10.64 -10.91 -11.83
C LEU A 57 10.29 -12.03 -10.85
N THR A 58 9.25 -12.82 -11.12
CA THR A 58 8.93 -14.02 -10.34
C THR A 58 10.02 -15.07 -10.48
N LEU A 59 10.50 -15.32 -11.70
CA LEU A 59 11.61 -16.23 -11.95
C LEU A 59 12.93 -15.75 -11.32
N ALA A 60 13.21 -14.45 -11.39
CA ALA A 60 14.35 -13.83 -10.72
C ALA A 60 14.27 -14.03 -9.20
N MET A 61 13.10 -13.77 -8.60
CA MET A 61 12.88 -14.01 -7.17
C MET A 61 13.07 -15.49 -6.80
N GLY A 62 12.54 -16.42 -7.60
CA GLY A 62 12.73 -17.87 -7.40
C GLY A 62 14.20 -18.29 -7.48
N SER A 63 14.96 -17.72 -8.42
CA SER A 63 16.40 -17.97 -8.55
C SER A 63 17.19 -17.46 -7.34
N LEU A 64 16.82 -16.30 -6.80
CA LEU A 64 17.46 -15.69 -5.62
C LEU A 64 17.22 -16.47 -4.32
N VAL A 65 16.30 -17.43 -4.28
CA VAL A 65 16.14 -18.34 -3.14
C VAL A 65 17.36 -19.27 -3.00
N PHE A 66 18.01 -19.61 -4.10
CA PHE A 66 19.13 -20.57 -4.13
C PHE A 66 20.50 -19.91 -4.41
N VAL A 67 20.50 -18.67 -4.92
CA VAL A 67 21.72 -17.94 -5.29
C VAL A 67 21.98 -16.80 -4.31
N GLY A 68 22.99 -16.95 -3.45
CA GLY A 68 23.44 -15.98 -2.45
C GLY A 68 24.39 -14.92 -3.01
N LYS A 69 24.87 -14.04 -2.14
CA LYS A 69 25.85 -12.98 -2.45
C LYS A 69 27.10 -13.58 -3.10
N GLY A 70 27.60 -12.91 -4.13
CA GLY A 70 28.77 -13.35 -4.89
C GLY A 70 28.53 -14.60 -5.76
N TRP A 71 27.28 -14.82 -6.22
CA TRP A 71 26.91 -15.93 -7.10
C TRP A 71 27.20 -17.33 -6.52
N ARG A 72 27.08 -17.46 -5.20
CA ARG A 72 27.29 -18.73 -4.50
C ARG A 72 25.96 -19.45 -4.29
N VAL A 73 25.96 -20.76 -4.51
CA VAL A 73 24.80 -21.60 -4.15
C VAL A 73 24.69 -21.64 -2.62
N VAL A 74 23.51 -21.30 -2.12
CA VAL A 74 23.18 -21.22 -0.69
C VAL A 74 21.95 -22.07 -0.40
N PRO A 75 21.80 -22.54 0.85
CA PRO A 75 20.55 -23.16 1.29
C PRO A 75 19.36 -22.22 1.05
N PRO A 76 18.16 -22.77 0.77
CA PRO A 76 16.98 -21.97 0.43
C PRO A 76 16.73 -20.82 1.41
N GLY A 77 16.66 -19.60 0.88
CA GLY A 77 16.28 -18.39 1.59
C GLY A 77 17.41 -17.68 2.35
N TYR A 78 18.63 -18.21 2.31
CA TYR A 78 19.82 -17.53 2.83
C TYR A 78 20.46 -16.61 1.78
N ASP A 79 21.15 -15.56 2.22
CA ASP A 79 21.96 -14.69 1.35
C ASP A 79 23.45 -15.07 1.37
N VAL A 80 23.93 -15.63 2.46
CA VAL A 80 25.28 -16.19 2.62
C VAL A 80 25.19 -17.60 3.19
N LYS A 81 26.20 -18.45 2.98
CA LYS A 81 26.23 -19.78 3.60
C LYS A 81 26.10 -19.63 5.12
N PRO A 82 25.12 -20.30 5.77
CA PRO A 82 24.94 -20.18 7.20
C PRO A 82 26.14 -20.79 7.91
N GLU A 83 26.67 -20.05 8.87
CA GLU A 83 27.53 -20.62 9.89
C GLU A 83 26.61 -21.30 10.92
N TYR A 84 27.05 -22.43 11.45
CA TYR A 84 26.27 -23.16 12.44
C TYR A 84 26.84 -22.89 13.83
N GLN A 85 25.98 -23.00 14.83
CA GLN A 85 26.29 -22.94 16.25
C GLN A 85 25.55 -24.06 16.96
N VAL A 86 26.03 -24.49 18.11
CA VAL A 86 25.35 -25.51 18.90
C VAL A 86 24.27 -24.83 19.72
N ARG A 87 23.01 -25.16 19.45
CA ARG A 87 21.88 -24.77 20.30
C ARG A 87 21.76 -25.78 21.43
N ILE A 88 21.68 -25.28 22.65
CA ILE A 88 21.65 -26.04 23.89
C ILE A 88 20.31 -25.77 24.57
N VAL A 89 19.57 -26.84 24.84
CA VAL A 89 18.33 -26.80 25.62
C VAL A 89 18.61 -27.49 26.95
N LEU A 90 18.46 -26.76 28.05
CA LEU A 90 18.61 -27.31 29.39
C LEU A 90 17.36 -28.09 29.82
N LYS A 91 17.53 -28.99 30.79
CA LYS A 91 16.39 -29.66 31.45
C LYS A 91 15.57 -28.65 32.26
N ALA A 92 14.27 -28.91 32.38
CA ALA A 92 13.37 -28.06 33.15
C ALA A 92 13.83 -27.98 34.62
N GLY A 93 14.04 -26.77 35.13
CA GLY A 93 14.47 -26.51 36.52
C GLY A 93 15.97 -26.22 36.69
N GLU A 94 16.78 -26.29 35.64
CA GLU A 94 18.21 -25.95 35.68
C GLU A 94 18.47 -24.45 35.52
N ASN A 95 19.44 -23.91 36.27
CA ASN A 95 19.78 -22.49 36.25
C ASN A 95 20.73 -22.13 35.09
N SER A 96 20.22 -21.41 34.08
CA SER A 96 20.99 -20.93 32.92
C SER A 96 22.27 -20.16 33.29
N PRO A 97 22.31 -19.27 34.30
CA PRO A 97 23.53 -18.52 34.65
C PRO A 97 24.65 -19.41 35.24
N ALA A 98 24.28 -20.40 36.05
CA ALA A 98 25.23 -21.35 36.65
C ALA A 98 25.86 -22.25 35.57
N PHE A 99 25.06 -22.67 34.60
CA PHE A 99 25.52 -23.42 33.44
C PHE A 99 26.53 -22.61 32.59
N MET A 100 26.28 -21.32 32.41
CA MET A 100 27.15 -20.42 31.64
C MET A 100 28.52 -20.24 32.29
N GLU A 101 28.58 -20.10 33.62
CA GLU A 101 29.85 -20.05 34.35
C GLU A 101 30.63 -21.36 34.24
N LYS A 102 29.95 -22.50 34.36
CA LYS A 102 30.56 -23.83 34.20
C LYS A 102 31.13 -23.99 32.80
N ALA A 103 30.36 -23.62 31.77
CA ALA A 103 30.82 -23.68 30.38
C ALA A 103 32.05 -22.78 30.15
N LYS A 104 32.07 -21.58 30.73
CA LYS A 104 33.21 -20.67 30.66
C LYS A 104 34.47 -21.27 31.29
N LYS A 105 34.35 -22.00 32.41
CA LYS A 105 35.47 -22.72 33.06
C LYS A 105 36.05 -23.84 32.17
N GLU A 106 35.22 -24.46 31.34
CA GLU A 106 35.66 -25.46 30.36
C GLU A 106 36.16 -24.87 29.03
N GLY A 107 36.29 -23.53 28.95
CA GLY A 107 36.73 -22.83 27.75
C GLY A 107 35.66 -22.72 26.66
N LEU A 108 34.38 -22.95 26.99
CA LEU A 108 33.26 -22.88 26.07
C LEU A 108 32.49 -21.56 26.28
N HIS A 109 32.48 -20.72 25.24
CA HIS A 109 31.73 -19.48 25.24
C HIS A 109 30.28 -19.74 24.83
N VAL A 110 29.40 -19.81 25.81
CA VAL A 110 27.95 -19.93 25.62
C VAL A 110 27.34 -18.54 25.75
N PHE A 111 26.34 -18.24 24.92
CA PHE A 111 25.59 -17.00 24.89
C PHE A 111 24.10 -17.31 24.88
N THR A 112 23.31 -16.48 25.55
CA THR A 112 21.85 -16.52 25.44
C THR A 112 21.41 -15.87 24.13
N SER A 113 20.64 -16.59 23.31
CA SER A 113 20.07 -16.02 22.10
C SER A 113 18.99 -14.99 22.45
N ASN A 114 19.08 -13.79 21.89
CA ASN A 114 18.07 -12.74 22.05
C ASN A 114 16.73 -13.07 21.38
N VAL A 115 16.66 -14.13 20.57
CA VAL A 115 15.46 -14.45 19.76
C VAL A 115 14.55 -15.47 20.44
N ASP A 116 15.13 -16.49 21.06
CA ASP A 116 14.38 -17.64 21.63
C ASP A 116 14.77 -17.92 23.10
N GLU A 117 15.57 -17.04 23.72
CA GLU A 117 16.19 -17.22 25.06
C GLU A 117 17.01 -18.52 25.23
N SER A 118 17.18 -19.30 24.15
CA SER A 118 17.94 -20.55 24.17
C SER A 118 19.43 -20.28 24.27
N LEU A 119 20.14 -21.15 24.98
CA LEU A 119 21.59 -21.11 25.08
C LEU A 119 22.21 -21.57 23.75
N THR A 120 23.19 -20.82 23.27
CA THR A 120 23.87 -21.07 22.00
C THR A 120 25.37 -20.97 22.20
N MET A 121 26.12 -21.83 21.53
CA MET A 121 27.56 -21.92 21.66
C MET A 121 28.19 -21.94 20.28
N MET A 122 29.13 -21.04 20.02
CA MET A 122 29.95 -21.14 18.80
C MET A 122 30.88 -22.34 18.90
N VAL A 123 31.10 -23.03 17.78
CA VAL A 123 32.00 -24.18 17.80
C VAL A 123 33.44 -23.70 18.03
N PRO A 124 34.14 -24.25 19.04
CA PRO A 124 35.51 -23.85 19.33
C PRO A 124 36.45 -24.15 18.16
N PRO A 125 37.47 -23.30 17.93
CA PRO A 125 38.46 -23.55 16.88
C PRO A 125 39.17 -24.89 17.14
N GLY A 126 39.14 -25.79 16.15
CA GLY A 126 39.77 -27.12 16.22
C GLY A 126 38.83 -28.29 16.51
N LEU A 127 37.55 -28.05 16.83
CA LEU A 127 36.52 -29.09 16.99
C LEU A 127 35.55 -29.10 15.81
N THR A 128 35.13 -30.28 15.38
CA THR A 128 34.02 -30.41 14.41
C THR A 128 32.66 -30.19 15.09
N MET A 129 31.64 -29.83 14.31
CA MET A 129 30.26 -29.65 14.81
C MET A 129 29.76 -30.88 15.57
N GLU A 130 30.04 -32.08 15.08
CA GLU A 130 29.60 -33.33 15.72
C GLU A 130 30.30 -33.55 17.05
N GLN A 131 31.61 -33.32 17.13
CA GLN A 131 32.38 -33.45 18.38
C GLN A 131 31.95 -32.41 19.41
N ALA A 132 31.71 -31.16 18.99
CA ALA A 132 31.22 -30.10 19.88
C ALA A 132 29.81 -30.42 20.40
N THR A 133 28.93 -30.92 19.54
CA THR A 133 27.57 -31.32 19.92
C THR A 133 27.60 -32.50 20.89
N GLY A 134 28.40 -33.54 20.60
CA GLY A 134 28.56 -34.70 21.47
C GLY A 134 29.14 -34.35 22.85
N LYS A 135 30.13 -33.44 22.92
CA LYS A 135 30.72 -32.96 24.18
C LYS A 135 29.69 -32.23 25.05
N VAL A 136 28.83 -31.42 24.46
CA VAL A 136 27.80 -30.68 25.20
C VAL A 136 26.62 -31.60 25.58
N GLN A 137 26.26 -32.54 24.69
CA GLN A 137 25.18 -33.50 24.94
C GLN A 137 25.52 -34.48 26.06
N SER A 138 26.80 -34.74 26.35
CA SER A 138 27.20 -35.59 27.46
C SER A 138 27.01 -34.97 28.84
N TRP A 139 26.70 -33.67 28.94
CA TRP A 139 26.47 -33.01 30.23
C TRP A 139 25.07 -33.31 30.77
N LYS A 140 24.99 -33.61 32.08
CA LYS A 140 23.73 -34.02 32.73
C LYS A 140 22.65 -32.95 32.70
N GLU A 141 23.04 -31.67 32.66
CA GLU A 141 22.14 -30.51 32.66
C GLU A 141 21.46 -30.29 31.29
N VAL A 142 22.00 -30.87 30.22
CA VAL A 142 21.53 -30.66 28.84
C VAL A 142 20.43 -31.68 28.51
N ALA A 143 19.27 -31.18 28.07
CA ALA A 143 18.16 -31.98 27.57
C ALA A 143 18.36 -32.35 26.09
N SER A 144 18.81 -31.39 25.28
CA SER A 144 19.20 -31.63 23.89
C SER A 144 20.22 -30.59 23.43
N ALA A 145 21.16 -31.04 22.59
CA ALA A 145 22.09 -30.17 21.88
C ALA A 145 22.03 -30.52 20.38
N GLY A 146 21.99 -29.50 19.53
CA GLY A 146 21.91 -29.71 18.09
C GLY A 146 22.39 -28.52 17.28
N PRO A 147 22.72 -28.71 15.99
CA PRO A 147 23.17 -27.64 15.13
C PRO A 147 22.03 -26.67 14.83
N ALA A 148 22.28 -25.38 15.00
CA ALA A 148 21.38 -24.29 14.64
C ALA A 148 22.15 -23.24 13.82
N PRO A 149 21.55 -22.62 12.80
CA PRO A 149 22.20 -21.57 12.04
C PRO A 149 22.39 -20.31 12.91
N THR A 150 23.53 -19.64 12.80
CA THR A 150 23.84 -18.39 13.51
C THR A 150 22.98 -17.22 13.05
N LYS A 151 22.59 -17.23 11.77
CA LYS A 151 21.72 -16.22 11.15
C LYS A 151 20.41 -16.86 10.71
N GLN A 152 19.33 -16.10 10.83
CA GLN A 152 18.04 -16.50 10.26
C GLN A 152 18.03 -16.32 8.73
N PRO A 153 17.26 -17.14 8.00
CA PRO A 153 17.10 -16.98 6.57
C PRO A 153 16.45 -15.63 6.26
N VAL A 154 16.96 -14.94 5.25
CA VAL A 154 16.44 -13.66 4.79
C VAL A 154 15.04 -13.84 4.23
N ILE A 155 14.85 -14.86 3.40
CA ILE A 155 13.56 -15.26 2.85
C ILE A 155 13.03 -16.39 3.72
N HIS A 156 12.23 -16.02 4.71
CA HIS A 156 11.54 -16.94 5.60
C HIS A 156 10.05 -17.04 5.21
N GLY A 157 9.37 -18.11 5.62
CA GLY A 157 7.98 -18.37 5.22
C GLY A 157 7.00 -17.24 5.56
N ARG A 158 7.26 -16.45 6.61
CA ARG A 158 6.42 -15.29 6.98
C ARG A 158 6.51 -14.17 5.95
N LEU A 159 7.70 -13.92 5.41
CA LEU A 159 7.89 -12.94 4.34
C LEU A 159 7.09 -13.34 3.10
N LEU A 160 7.11 -14.62 2.73
CA LEU A 160 6.33 -15.12 1.60
C LEU A 160 4.82 -14.97 1.87
N ALA A 161 4.35 -15.30 3.06
CA ALA A 161 2.95 -15.07 3.45
C ALA A 161 2.57 -13.58 3.39
N ALA A 162 3.44 -12.68 3.85
CA ALA A 162 3.24 -11.23 3.78
C ALA A 162 3.18 -10.71 2.32
N MET A 163 4.01 -11.28 1.42
CA MET A 163 3.95 -10.98 -0.01
C MET A 163 2.63 -11.42 -0.62
N VAL A 164 2.14 -12.61 -0.26
CA VAL A 164 0.83 -13.12 -0.72
C VAL A 164 -0.32 -12.25 -0.20
N LEU A 165 -0.30 -11.84 1.07
CA LEU A 165 -1.29 -10.92 1.63
C LEU A 165 -1.31 -9.58 0.88
N THR A 166 -0.13 -9.02 0.61
CA THR A 166 -0.01 -7.77 -0.16
C THR A 166 -0.57 -7.95 -1.57
N LEU A 167 -0.31 -9.08 -2.22
CA LEU A 167 -0.87 -9.41 -3.54
C LEU A 167 -2.40 -9.49 -3.50
N MET A 168 -2.99 -10.09 -2.47
CA MET A 168 -4.45 -10.12 -2.28
C MET A 168 -5.05 -8.71 -2.13
N GLY A 169 -4.38 -7.82 -1.38
CA GLY A 169 -4.80 -6.42 -1.28
C GLY A 169 -4.78 -5.71 -2.64
N VAL A 170 -3.73 -5.95 -3.44
CA VAL A 170 -3.64 -5.42 -4.82
C VAL A 170 -4.74 -5.99 -5.72
N LEU A 171 -5.08 -7.28 -5.59
CA LEU A 171 -6.18 -7.89 -6.36
C LEU A 171 -7.51 -7.15 -6.15
N ILE A 172 -7.85 -6.83 -4.90
CA ILE A 172 -9.06 -6.03 -4.60
C ILE A 172 -9.00 -4.66 -5.30
N LEU A 173 -7.86 -3.97 -5.25
CA LEU A 173 -7.71 -2.67 -5.92
C LEU A 173 -7.81 -2.80 -7.45
N THR A 174 -7.29 -3.88 -8.03
CA THR A 174 -7.42 -4.13 -9.47
C THR A 174 -8.87 -4.39 -9.86
N ALA A 175 -9.64 -5.12 -9.04
CA ALA A 175 -11.07 -5.33 -9.27
C ALA A 175 -11.85 -4.01 -9.24
N VAL A 176 -11.55 -3.16 -8.24
CA VAL A 176 -12.12 -1.81 -8.14
C VAL A 176 -11.74 -0.97 -9.36
N ALA A 177 -10.49 -1.04 -9.82
CA ALA A 177 -10.01 -0.33 -11.00
C ALA A 177 -10.77 -0.75 -12.26
N ILE A 178 -10.92 -2.06 -12.48
CA ILE A 178 -11.66 -2.62 -13.61
C ILE A 178 -13.12 -2.16 -13.55
N THR A 179 -13.79 -2.32 -12.41
CA THR A 179 -15.18 -1.88 -12.23
C THR A 179 -15.36 -0.38 -12.46
N ALA A 180 -14.48 0.45 -11.92
CA ALA A 180 -14.51 1.90 -12.12
C ALA A 180 -14.25 2.28 -13.60
N SER A 181 -13.34 1.59 -14.29
CA SER A 181 -13.03 1.84 -15.71
C SER A 181 -14.21 1.59 -16.66
N THR A 182 -15.25 0.86 -16.23
CA THR A 182 -16.45 0.64 -17.04
C THR A 182 -17.24 1.93 -17.31
N ARG A 183 -17.14 2.92 -16.41
CA ARG A 183 -17.92 4.17 -16.43
C ARG A 183 -17.12 5.45 -16.35
N LEU A 184 -15.91 5.38 -15.79
CA LEU A 184 -15.07 6.54 -15.53
C LEU A 184 -13.93 6.62 -16.55
N GLY A 185 -13.53 7.84 -16.92
CA GLY A 185 -12.30 8.05 -17.68
C GLY A 185 -11.05 7.76 -16.85
N GLN A 186 -9.90 7.61 -17.51
CA GLN A 186 -8.64 7.16 -16.89
C GLN A 186 -8.28 7.86 -15.57
N VAL A 187 -8.33 9.19 -15.52
CA VAL A 187 -8.01 9.96 -14.30
C VAL A 187 -9.00 9.67 -13.18
N MET A 188 -10.29 9.56 -13.51
CA MET A 188 -11.36 9.29 -12.55
C MET A 188 -11.28 7.88 -11.99
N THR A 189 -10.85 6.91 -12.79
CA THR A 189 -10.57 5.55 -12.34
C THR A 189 -9.43 5.53 -11.32
N LEU A 190 -8.33 6.24 -11.60
CA LEU A 190 -7.21 6.35 -10.66
C LEU A 190 -7.62 6.99 -9.33
N LEU A 191 -8.39 8.08 -9.39
CA LEU A 191 -8.91 8.76 -8.20
C LEU A 191 -9.88 7.87 -7.41
N ALA A 192 -10.74 7.11 -8.09
CA ALA A 192 -11.64 6.16 -7.44
C ALA A 192 -10.86 5.04 -6.74
N THR A 193 -9.87 4.46 -7.41
CA THR A 193 -9.01 3.42 -6.81
C THR A 193 -8.20 3.94 -5.63
N LEU A 194 -7.66 5.16 -5.73
CA LEU A 194 -6.93 5.81 -4.64
C LEU A 194 -7.87 6.10 -3.47
N GLY A 195 -9.07 6.60 -3.74
CA GLY A 195 -10.08 6.85 -2.72
C GLY A 195 -10.47 5.59 -1.96
N VAL A 196 -10.68 4.47 -2.67
CA VAL A 196 -10.96 3.17 -2.03
C VAL A 196 -9.78 2.66 -1.24
N PHE A 197 -8.55 2.78 -1.77
CA PHE A 197 -7.33 2.43 -1.03
C PHE A 197 -7.22 3.19 0.29
N VAL A 198 -7.36 4.52 0.25
CA VAL A 198 -7.25 5.38 1.44
C VAL A 198 -8.39 5.09 2.42
N ALA A 199 -9.63 4.99 1.95
CA ALA A 199 -10.76 4.68 2.81
C ALA A 199 -10.61 3.31 3.49
N GLY A 200 -10.11 2.31 2.77
CA GLY A 200 -9.88 0.99 3.32
C GLY A 200 -8.65 0.89 4.23
N SER A 201 -7.65 1.74 4.02
CA SER A 201 -6.51 1.92 4.92
C SER A 201 -6.94 2.54 6.24
N MET A 202 -7.86 3.52 6.16
CA MET A 202 -8.41 4.24 7.31
C MET A 202 -9.62 3.53 7.96
N HIS A 203 -9.88 2.26 7.62
CA HIS A 203 -11.00 1.49 8.19
C HIS A 203 -11.09 1.52 9.75
N PRO A 204 -9.98 1.45 10.52
CA PRO A 204 -10.04 1.55 11.98
C PRO A 204 -10.51 2.92 12.44
N ALA A 205 -10.13 3.98 11.71
CA ALA A 205 -10.60 5.33 11.98
C ALA A 205 -12.11 5.45 11.72
N LEU A 206 -12.65 4.81 10.67
CA LEU A 206 -14.10 4.79 10.42
C LEU A 206 -14.87 4.18 11.60
N LYS A 207 -14.30 3.20 12.32
CA LYS A 207 -14.92 2.57 13.50
C LYS A 207 -15.15 3.55 14.64
N LEU A 208 -14.28 4.55 14.81
CA LEU A 208 -14.44 5.60 15.83
C LEU A 208 -15.71 6.43 15.63
N TRP A 209 -16.19 6.55 14.38
CA TRP A 209 -17.38 7.32 14.01
C TRP A 209 -18.63 6.46 13.82
N SER A 210 -18.60 5.20 14.27
CA SER A 210 -19.70 4.24 14.15
C SER A 210 -20.97 4.62 14.92
N TYR A 211 -20.89 5.63 15.80
CA TYR A 211 -22.03 6.25 16.45
C TYR A 211 -22.94 7.01 15.47
N ILE A 212 -22.42 7.43 14.31
CA ILE A 212 -23.18 8.05 13.23
C ILE A 212 -23.78 6.95 12.35
N ALA A 213 -25.12 6.89 12.27
CA ALA A 213 -25.83 5.84 11.54
C ALA A 213 -25.42 5.73 10.06
N ALA A 214 -25.10 6.86 9.41
CA ALA A 214 -24.67 6.92 8.02
C ALA A 214 -23.29 6.31 7.75
N VAL A 215 -22.44 6.14 8.78
CA VAL A 215 -21.07 5.60 8.63
C VAL A 215 -21.08 4.07 8.56
N ARG A 216 -22.09 3.41 9.15
CA ARG A 216 -22.23 1.94 9.16
C ARG A 216 -22.29 1.33 7.75
N PRO A 217 -23.15 1.80 6.83
CA PRO A 217 -23.16 1.25 5.47
C PRO A 217 -21.85 1.54 4.71
N VAL A 218 -21.21 2.68 4.98
CA VAL A 218 -19.91 3.02 4.38
C VAL A 218 -18.83 2.04 4.82
N GLN A 219 -18.79 1.66 6.10
CA GLN A 219 -17.84 0.68 6.63
C GLN A 219 -17.96 -0.71 5.99
N TRP A 220 -19.18 -1.11 5.62
CA TRP A 220 -19.45 -2.38 4.95
C TRP A 220 -19.02 -2.35 3.49
N LEU A 221 -19.17 -1.19 2.84
CA LEU A 221 -18.77 -1.01 1.45
C LEU A 221 -17.25 -0.88 1.31
N THR A 222 -16.56 -0.24 2.26
CA THR A 222 -15.11 -0.07 2.23
C THR A 222 -14.37 -1.36 2.58
N PRO A 223 -13.40 -1.81 1.77
CA PRO A 223 -12.59 -2.98 2.10
C PRO A 223 -11.69 -2.66 3.29
N ASN A 224 -11.42 -3.61 4.18
CA ASN A 224 -10.47 -3.40 5.27
C ASN A 224 -9.07 -3.84 4.83
N PHE A 225 -8.20 -2.88 4.45
CA PHE A 225 -6.86 -3.20 3.97
C PHE A 225 -5.88 -3.62 5.06
N ASN A 226 -6.21 -3.40 6.34
CA ASN A 226 -5.32 -3.77 7.45
C ASN A 226 -5.09 -5.28 7.54
N TYR A 227 -6.04 -6.11 7.06
CA TYR A 227 -5.83 -7.56 6.99
C TYR A 227 -4.70 -7.97 6.03
N PHE A 228 -4.35 -7.11 5.08
CA PHE A 228 -3.38 -7.40 4.03
C PHE A 228 -2.02 -6.74 4.24
N TYR A 229 -1.84 -5.98 5.32
CA TYR A 229 -0.59 -5.27 5.58
C TYR A 229 0.54 -6.21 6.03
N ALA A 230 1.63 -6.18 5.26
CA ALA A 230 2.81 -7.00 5.49
C ALA A 230 3.49 -6.74 6.85
N MET A 231 3.39 -5.52 7.38
CA MET A 231 4.06 -5.14 8.63
C MET A 231 3.53 -5.91 9.84
N ASP A 232 2.21 -6.08 9.93
CA ASP A 232 1.57 -6.82 11.04
C ASP A 232 1.88 -8.32 10.97
N ALA A 233 2.05 -8.87 9.77
CA ALA A 233 2.46 -10.26 9.58
C ALA A 233 3.92 -10.52 10.00
N LEU A 234 4.78 -9.49 9.96
CA LEU A 234 6.20 -9.58 10.30
C LEU A 234 6.49 -9.23 11.77
N SER A 235 5.68 -8.39 12.41
CA SER A 235 5.93 -7.85 13.75
C SER A 235 5.46 -8.73 14.92
N GLN A 236 4.59 -9.73 14.67
CA GLN A 236 3.99 -10.53 15.75
C GLN A 236 4.94 -11.66 16.26
N PRO A 237 5.23 -11.72 17.58
CA PRO A 237 6.10 -12.74 18.17
C PRO A 237 5.48 -14.14 18.08
N ILE A 238 6.33 -15.17 17.98
CA ILE A 238 5.94 -16.56 17.72
C ILE A 238 5.32 -17.20 18.97
N ALA A 239 4.09 -16.82 19.31
CA ALA A 239 3.32 -17.47 20.36
C ALA A 239 1.99 -17.99 19.79
N GLY A 240 2.04 -19.15 19.15
CA GLY A 240 0.83 -19.94 18.86
C GLY A 240 0.41 -20.07 17.39
N LYS A 241 -0.09 -21.27 17.10
CA LYS A 241 -0.69 -21.82 15.87
C LYS A 241 -1.03 -20.85 14.71
N THR A 242 -0.31 -21.11 13.60
CA THR A 242 -0.73 -21.07 12.18
C THR A 242 -1.09 -19.73 11.53
N PRO A 243 -0.09 -18.97 11.02
CA PRO A 243 -0.32 -17.93 10.01
C PRO A 243 -1.10 -18.42 8.78
N VAL A 244 -1.10 -19.74 8.51
CA VAL A 244 -1.84 -20.35 7.39
C VAL A 244 -3.36 -20.29 7.53
N VAL A 245 -3.91 -20.36 8.75
CA VAL A 245 -5.37 -20.28 8.95
C VAL A 245 -5.86 -18.85 8.71
N PHE A 246 -5.13 -17.87 9.24
CA PHE A 246 -5.38 -16.45 8.94
C PHE A 246 -5.29 -16.19 7.44
N LEU A 247 -4.23 -16.69 6.78
CA LEU A 247 -4.05 -16.54 5.33
C LEU A 247 -5.22 -17.15 4.55
N GLY A 248 -5.74 -18.30 4.99
CA GLY A 248 -6.94 -18.92 4.40
C GLY A 248 -8.17 -18.02 4.51
N TRP A 249 -8.44 -17.46 5.69
CA TRP A 249 -9.57 -16.54 5.87
C TRP A 249 -9.40 -15.22 5.11
N ALA A 250 -8.18 -14.68 5.06
CA ALA A 250 -7.86 -13.50 4.27
C ALA A 250 -8.07 -13.76 2.77
N ALA A 251 -7.73 -14.96 2.28
CA ALA A 251 -7.98 -15.39 0.91
C ALA A 251 -9.49 -15.46 0.61
N VAL A 252 -10.28 -16.06 1.50
CA VAL A 252 -11.74 -16.13 1.37
C VAL A 252 -12.34 -14.72 1.31
N TYR A 253 -11.94 -13.84 2.24
CA TYR A 253 -12.37 -12.44 2.23
C TYR A 253 -12.00 -11.74 0.92
N CYS A 254 -10.76 -11.90 0.45
CA CYS A 254 -10.28 -11.33 -0.81
C CYS A 254 -11.12 -11.81 -2.00
N LEU A 255 -11.39 -13.12 -2.11
CA LEU A 255 -12.14 -13.71 -3.22
C LEU A 255 -13.59 -13.24 -3.21
N LEU A 256 -14.27 -13.25 -2.05
CA LEU A 256 -15.65 -12.79 -1.94
C LEU A 256 -15.78 -11.30 -2.29
N TYR A 257 -14.89 -10.47 -1.75
CA TYR A 257 -14.92 -9.03 -2.01
C TYR A 257 -14.60 -8.73 -3.48
N THR A 258 -13.57 -9.35 -4.04
CA THR A 258 -13.22 -9.23 -5.46
C THR A 258 -14.37 -9.68 -6.35
N GLY A 259 -14.98 -10.83 -6.06
CA GLY A 259 -16.14 -11.34 -6.78
C GLY A 259 -17.33 -10.37 -6.74
N ALA A 260 -17.65 -9.81 -5.57
CA ALA A 260 -18.71 -8.82 -5.43
C ALA A 260 -18.46 -7.55 -6.26
N VAL A 261 -17.23 -7.03 -6.23
CA VAL A 261 -16.83 -5.83 -7.00
C VAL A 261 -16.85 -6.10 -8.50
N LEU A 262 -16.40 -7.28 -8.95
CA LEU A 262 -16.46 -7.66 -10.36
C LEU A 262 -17.89 -7.88 -10.83
N ALA A 263 -18.75 -8.51 -10.02
CA ALA A 263 -20.18 -8.66 -10.32
C ALA A 263 -20.87 -7.29 -10.47
N LEU A 264 -20.52 -6.32 -9.61
CA LEU A 264 -20.94 -4.93 -9.76
C LEU A 264 -20.43 -4.33 -11.09
N GLY A 265 -19.18 -4.60 -11.46
CA GLY A 265 -18.60 -4.19 -12.75
C GLY A 265 -19.39 -4.73 -13.94
N VAL A 266 -19.75 -6.01 -13.93
CA VAL A 266 -20.59 -6.64 -14.97
C VAL A 266 -21.97 -5.97 -15.05
N ALA A 267 -22.63 -5.76 -13.90
CA ALA A 267 -23.92 -5.08 -13.86
C ALA A 267 -23.86 -3.64 -14.38
N LEU A 268 -22.77 -2.92 -14.08
CA LEU A 268 -22.53 -1.59 -14.62
C LEU A 268 -22.25 -1.61 -16.13
N PHE A 269 -21.63 -2.67 -16.66
CA PHE A 269 -21.29 -2.79 -18.08
C PHE A 269 -22.50 -3.08 -18.95
N GLN A 270 -23.42 -3.94 -18.53
CA GLN A 270 -24.66 -4.26 -19.28
C GLN A 270 -25.49 -3.01 -19.61
N LYS A 271 -25.52 -2.03 -18.68
CA LYS A 271 -26.18 -0.74 -18.90
C LYS A 271 -25.46 0.17 -19.91
N ARG A 272 -24.26 -0.17 -20.39
CA ARG A 272 -23.48 0.64 -21.36
C ARG A 272 -23.76 0.21 -22.79
N GLU A 273 -23.95 -1.08 -23.03
CA GLU A 273 -24.33 -1.61 -24.35
C GLU A 273 -25.66 -1.00 -24.82
N LEU A 274 -26.61 -0.82 -23.89
CA LEU A 274 -27.89 -0.14 -24.16
C LEU A 274 -27.77 1.35 -24.49
N ALA A 275 -26.71 2.03 -24.05
CA ALA A 275 -26.52 3.48 -24.25
C ALA A 275 -25.57 3.82 -25.41
N ALA A 276 -24.87 2.84 -25.97
CA ALA A 276 -23.90 3.05 -27.04
C ALA A 276 -24.55 3.39 -28.41
N HIS A 277 -25.86 3.20 -28.55
CA HIS A 277 -26.62 3.60 -29.74
C HIS A 277 -26.88 5.12 -29.86
N GLU A 278 -26.63 5.90 -28.81
CA GLU A 278 -26.78 7.36 -28.83
C GLU A 278 -25.39 8.04 -28.71
N GLY A 279 -25.07 8.83 -29.74
CA GLY A 279 -23.77 9.40 -30.07
C GLY A 279 -22.86 9.86 -28.92
N SER A 280 -21.61 9.40 -28.96
CA SER A 280 -20.52 9.90 -28.11
C SER A 280 -19.86 11.13 -28.76
N SER A 281 -20.24 12.34 -28.32
CA SER A 281 -19.43 13.54 -28.56
C SER A 281 -18.32 13.59 -27.51
N ALA A 282 -17.19 12.95 -27.81
CA ALA A 282 -15.98 13.06 -27.00
C ALA A 282 -15.42 14.49 -27.12
N ALA A 283 -15.42 15.25 -26.03
CA ALA A 283 -14.72 16.53 -25.98
C ALA A 283 -13.21 16.34 -26.28
N PRO A 284 -12.51 17.37 -26.81
CA PRO A 284 -11.10 17.26 -27.16
C PRO A 284 -10.24 16.81 -25.97
N ALA A 285 -9.29 15.91 -26.19
CA ALA A 285 -8.48 15.26 -25.15
C ALA A 285 -7.82 16.24 -24.16
N ALA A 286 -7.46 17.44 -24.60
CA ALA A 286 -6.91 18.50 -23.75
C ALA A 286 -7.90 19.02 -22.70
N VAL A 287 -9.19 19.13 -23.04
CA VAL A 287 -10.26 19.57 -22.13
C VAL A 287 -10.51 18.51 -21.06
N GLY A 288 -10.47 17.23 -21.44
CA GLY A 288 -10.57 16.10 -20.51
C GLY A 288 -9.39 16.02 -19.54
N LEU A 289 -8.17 16.30 -20.02
CA LEU A 289 -6.96 16.33 -19.19
C LEU A 289 -6.98 17.49 -18.19
N LEU A 290 -7.39 18.68 -18.63
CA LEU A 290 -7.50 19.86 -17.77
C LEU A 290 -8.61 19.71 -16.71
N ALA A 291 -9.75 19.13 -17.10
CA ALA A 291 -10.81 18.73 -16.17
C ALA A 291 -10.34 17.68 -15.15
N GLY A 292 -9.54 16.70 -15.61
CA GLY A 292 -8.95 15.67 -14.77
C GLY A 292 -7.99 16.24 -13.73
N LEU A 293 -7.08 17.14 -14.13
CA LEU A 293 -6.16 17.83 -13.23
C LEU A 293 -6.91 18.67 -12.18
N GLY A 294 -7.93 19.43 -12.59
CA GLY A 294 -8.75 20.20 -11.65
C GLY A 294 -9.50 19.32 -10.64
N ARG A 295 -9.93 18.12 -11.04
CA ARG A 295 -10.57 17.15 -10.13
C ARG A 295 -9.58 16.56 -9.14
N ILE A 296 -8.34 16.30 -9.55
CA ILE A 296 -7.27 15.92 -8.61
C ILE A 296 -7.10 17.03 -7.56
N GLY A 297 -7.07 18.30 -7.99
CA GLY A 297 -7.03 19.45 -7.07
C GLY A 297 -8.22 19.51 -6.10
N ALA A 298 -9.43 19.25 -6.59
CA ALA A 298 -10.64 19.17 -5.76
C ALA A 298 -10.57 18.00 -4.75
N ALA A 299 -10.08 16.83 -5.15
CA ALA A 299 -9.89 15.70 -4.22
C ALA A 299 -8.87 16.03 -3.12
N LEU A 300 -7.75 16.66 -3.47
CA LEU A 300 -6.73 17.09 -2.50
C LEU A 300 -7.31 18.12 -1.50
N LEU A 301 -8.12 19.05 -1.98
CA LEU A 301 -8.80 20.04 -1.12
C LEU A 301 -9.80 19.36 -0.16
N CYS A 302 -10.56 18.38 -0.64
CA CYS A 302 -11.47 17.59 0.20
C CYS A 302 -10.70 16.79 1.26
N PHE A 303 -9.56 16.19 0.87
CA PHE A 303 -8.70 15.42 1.76
C PHE A 303 -8.04 16.30 2.82
N ALA A 304 -7.58 17.50 2.44
CA ALA A 304 -7.07 18.50 3.37
C ALA A 304 -8.13 18.93 4.40
N GLY A 305 -9.39 19.10 3.97
CA GLY A 305 -10.52 19.33 4.87
C GLY A 305 -10.78 18.15 5.84
N ALA A 306 -10.72 16.91 5.36
CA ALA A 306 -10.90 15.71 6.19
C ALA A 306 -9.81 15.55 7.26
N ILE A 307 -8.55 15.83 6.87
CA ILE A 307 -7.41 15.81 7.79
C ILE A 307 -7.51 16.96 8.80
N ALA A 308 -7.92 18.15 8.35
CA ALA A 308 -8.08 19.31 9.22
C ALA A 308 -9.01 19.00 10.41
N ILE A 309 -10.14 18.31 10.17
CA ILE A 309 -11.09 17.88 11.23
C ILE A 309 -10.43 16.97 12.29
N SER A 310 -9.39 16.23 11.90
CA SER A 310 -8.69 15.31 12.79
C SER A 310 -7.65 15.99 13.68
N LEU A 311 -7.25 17.24 13.36
CA LEU A 311 -6.24 17.98 14.12
C LEU A 311 -6.85 18.73 15.32
N PRO A 312 -6.15 18.80 16.47
CA PRO A 312 -6.68 19.43 17.69
C PRO A 312 -7.10 20.90 17.49
N GLN A 313 -6.36 21.61 16.64
CA GLN A 313 -6.55 23.04 16.36
C GLN A 313 -7.85 23.40 15.62
N TYR A 314 -8.53 22.42 15.00
CA TYR A 314 -9.79 22.64 14.25
C TYR A 314 -11.04 22.10 14.95
N ARG A 315 -10.94 21.64 16.21
CA ARG A 315 -12.11 21.19 17.01
C ARG A 315 -12.97 22.33 17.56
N THR A 316 -12.64 23.59 17.27
CA THR A 316 -13.47 24.76 17.54
C THR A 316 -14.57 24.92 16.49
N ALA A 317 -15.71 25.54 16.83
CA ALA A 317 -16.84 25.71 15.93
C ALA A 317 -16.48 26.41 14.60
N SER A 318 -15.56 27.39 14.66
CA SER A 318 -14.99 28.05 13.48
C SER A 318 -14.07 27.14 12.67
N GLY A 319 -13.28 26.29 13.32
CA GLY A 319 -12.41 25.31 12.66
C GLY A 319 -13.18 24.23 11.89
N ILE A 320 -14.26 23.72 12.48
CA ILE A 320 -15.17 22.76 11.83
C ILE A 320 -15.86 23.41 10.61
N ALA A 321 -16.29 24.68 10.73
CA ALA A 321 -16.90 25.41 9.63
C ALA A 321 -15.93 25.62 8.45
N VAL A 322 -14.65 25.88 8.72
CA VAL A 322 -13.60 26.00 7.69
C VAL A 322 -13.37 24.66 6.99
N ALA A 323 -13.22 23.57 7.75
CA ALA A 323 -12.99 22.25 7.17
C ALA A 323 -14.21 21.75 6.36
N ALA A 324 -15.43 21.98 6.85
CA ALA A 324 -16.66 21.70 6.11
C ALA A 324 -16.77 22.57 4.85
N GLY A 325 -16.40 23.85 4.92
CA GLY A 325 -16.36 24.75 3.78
C GLY A 325 -15.40 24.29 2.68
N MET A 326 -14.21 23.79 3.04
CA MET A 326 -13.26 23.21 2.09
C MET A 326 -13.81 21.97 1.38
N MET A 327 -14.54 21.11 2.11
CA MET A 327 -15.18 19.92 1.53
C MET A 327 -16.34 20.27 0.59
N VAL A 328 -17.15 21.27 0.93
CA VAL A 328 -18.24 21.77 0.08
C VAL A 328 -17.70 22.43 -1.19
N ALA A 329 -16.65 23.25 -1.06
CA ALA A 329 -15.97 23.87 -2.20
C ALA A 329 -15.35 22.80 -3.12
N ALA A 330 -14.72 21.78 -2.54
CA ALA A 330 -14.20 20.64 -3.30
C ALA A 330 -15.31 19.89 -4.06
N ALA A 331 -16.46 19.63 -3.43
CA ALA A 331 -17.59 18.98 -4.07
C ALA A 331 -18.17 19.83 -5.22
N GLY A 332 -18.30 21.14 -5.02
CA GLY A 332 -18.73 22.08 -6.07
C GLY A 332 -17.78 22.10 -7.27
N LEU A 333 -16.48 22.24 -7.01
CA LEU A 333 -15.44 22.23 -8.03
C LEU A 333 -15.41 20.90 -8.81
N TRP A 334 -15.62 19.78 -8.12
CA TRP A 334 -15.65 18.44 -8.71
C TRP A 334 -16.81 18.23 -9.70
N VAL A 335 -18.01 18.70 -9.34
CA VAL A 335 -19.22 18.62 -10.17
C VAL A 335 -19.07 19.50 -11.41
N LEU A 336 -18.58 20.74 -11.23
CA LEU A 336 -18.43 21.72 -12.30
C LEU A 336 -17.39 21.31 -13.33
N LEU A 337 -16.24 20.78 -12.91
CA LEU A 337 -15.23 20.22 -13.82
C LEU A 337 -15.74 18.97 -14.55
N GLY A 338 -16.74 18.29 -14.00
CA GLY A 338 -17.47 17.22 -14.70
C GLY A 338 -18.36 17.68 -15.83
N CYS A 339 -19.01 18.84 -15.67
CA CYS A 339 -19.77 19.49 -16.73
C CYS A 339 -18.83 20.05 -17.81
N PHE A 340 -17.68 20.59 -17.40
CA PHE A 340 -16.62 21.08 -18.29
C PHE A 340 -16.06 19.97 -19.20
N ALA A 341 -15.82 18.77 -18.65
CA ALA A 341 -15.36 17.61 -19.42
C ALA A 341 -16.37 17.12 -20.48
N LYS A 342 -17.64 17.53 -20.40
CA LYS A 342 -18.72 17.14 -21.33
C LYS A 342 -18.99 18.17 -22.44
N GLY A 343 -18.19 19.24 -22.55
CA GLY A 343 -18.26 20.18 -23.69
C GLY A 343 -19.42 21.18 -23.67
N ALA A 344 -20.02 21.46 -22.51
CA ALA A 344 -21.10 22.45 -22.40
C ALA A 344 -20.57 23.89 -22.65
N LYS A 345 -21.07 24.59 -23.69
CA LYS A 345 -20.62 25.96 -24.06
C LYS A 345 -20.68 26.97 -22.91
N TRP A 346 -21.61 26.80 -21.97
CA TRP A 346 -21.76 27.66 -20.78
C TRP A 346 -20.79 27.34 -19.63
N SER A 347 -20.12 26.17 -19.62
CA SER A 347 -19.18 25.82 -18.54
C SER A 347 -17.87 26.59 -18.62
N TYR A 348 -17.49 27.12 -19.79
CA TYR A 348 -16.26 27.90 -19.95
C TYR A 348 -16.31 29.22 -19.16
N TRP A 349 -17.40 29.98 -19.30
CA TRP A 349 -17.61 31.24 -18.59
C TRP A 349 -17.77 31.05 -17.08
N LEU A 350 -18.34 29.91 -16.67
CA LEU A 350 -18.60 29.59 -15.28
C LEU A 350 -17.35 29.02 -14.55
N VAL A 351 -16.52 28.24 -15.24
CA VAL A 351 -15.21 27.79 -14.73
C VAL A 351 -14.22 28.95 -14.67
N LEU A 352 -14.25 29.88 -15.65
CA LEU A 352 -13.43 31.09 -15.62
C LEU A 352 -13.81 32.00 -14.44
N SER A 353 -15.10 32.24 -14.20
CA SER A 353 -15.55 33.07 -13.08
C SER A 353 -15.25 32.44 -11.71
N LEU A 354 -15.38 31.12 -11.57
CA LEU A 354 -15.02 30.41 -10.34
C LEU A 354 -13.51 30.28 -10.13
N ALA A 355 -12.71 30.13 -11.19
CA ALA A 355 -11.25 30.18 -11.08
C ALA A 355 -10.78 31.55 -10.60
N VAL A 356 -11.39 32.64 -11.11
CA VAL A 356 -11.14 34.01 -10.64
C VAL A 356 -11.56 34.17 -9.17
N ILE A 357 -12.73 33.66 -8.76
CA ILE A 357 -13.20 33.71 -7.37
C ILE A 357 -12.32 32.89 -6.42
N CYS A 358 -11.86 31.70 -6.86
CA CYS A 358 -10.95 30.86 -6.08
C CYS A 358 -9.55 31.49 -5.98
N LEU A 359 -9.02 32.09 -7.05
CA LEU A 359 -7.73 32.79 -7.02
C LEU A 359 -7.79 34.05 -6.14
N SER A 360 -8.89 34.82 -6.20
CA SER A 360 -9.10 35.97 -5.32
C SER A 360 -9.31 35.55 -3.87
N GLY A 361 -10.00 34.44 -3.62
CA GLY A 361 -10.18 33.86 -2.28
C GLY A 361 -8.89 33.30 -1.70
N SER A 362 -8.06 32.66 -2.51
CA SER A 362 -6.74 32.14 -2.12
C SER A 362 -5.79 33.28 -1.78
N GLY A 363 -5.76 34.35 -2.59
CA GLY A 363 -4.98 35.55 -2.32
C GLY A 363 -5.38 36.26 -1.03
N ALA A 364 -6.68 36.31 -0.73
CA ALA A 364 -7.18 36.84 0.55
C ALA A 364 -6.77 35.96 1.74
N ILE A 365 -6.87 34.64 1.63
CA ILE A 365 -6.45 33.70 2.69
C ILE A 365 -4.95 33.80 2.96
N ILE A 366 -4.12 33.92 1.92
CA ILE A 366 -2.66 34.09 2.05
C ILE A 366 -2.32 35.45 2.68
N TYR A 367 -3.01 36.53 2.27
CA TYR A 367 -2.84 37.87 2.87
C TYR A 367 -3.21 37.89 4.35
N PHE A 368 -4.31 37.25 4.75
CA PHE A 368 -4.75 37.18 6.15
C PHE A 368 -3.98 36.14 6.99
N ALA A 369 -3.41 35.10 6.39
CA ALA A 369 -2.50 34.18 7.06
C ALA A 369 -1.10 34.80 7.27
N ALA A 370 -0.65 35.70 6.39
CA ALA A 370 0.59 36.46 6.52
C ALA A 370 0.45 37.64 7.50
N ALA A 371 -0.73 38.23 7.61
CA ALA A 371 -1.06 39.23 8.63
C ALA A 371 -1.51 38.52 9.93
N ALA A 372 -0.54 37.94 10.65
CA ALA A 372 -0.76 37.27 11.93
C ALA A 372 -1.46 38.20 12.94
N ASP A 373 -2.78 38.04 13.13
CA ASP A 373 -3.49 38.16 14.42
C ASP A 373 -5.03 38.11 14.32
N LYS A 374 -5.64 37.97 13.14
CA LYS A 374 -7.12 37.85 13.06
C LYS A 374 -7.57 36.71 12.16
N ALA A 375 -8.38 35.82 12.76
CA ALA A 375 -9.10 34.78 12.03
C ALA A 375 -9.99 35.40 10.94
N PRO A 376 -10.15 34.72 9.77
CA PRO A 376 -10.93 35.26 8.67
C PRO A 376 -12.38 35.49 9.12
N THR A 377 -12.86 36.71 8.97
CA THR A 377 -14.20 37.12 9.38
C THR A 377 -15.27 36.39 8.56
N ALA A 378 -16.41 36.13 9.20
CA ALA A 378 -17.57 35.42 8.67
C ALA A 378 -18.07 35.92 7.29
N GLY A 379 -17.68 37.13 6.87
CA GLY A 379 -18.01 37.70 5.56
C GLY A 379 -17.35 36.99 4.37
N VAL A 380 -16.11 36.50 4.50
CA VAL A 380 -15.42 35.79 3.39
C VAL A 380 -16.01 34.39 3.20
N LEU A 381 -16.30 33.70 4.31
CA LEU A 381 -17.04 32.43 4.33
C LEU A 381 -18.45 32.59 3.77
N GLY A 382 -19.17 33.65 4.16
CA GLY A 382 -20.49 33.99 3.63
C GLY A 382 -20.48 34.29 2.12
N ALA A 383 -19.43 34.96 1.62
CA ALA A 383 -19.28 35.25 0.19
C ALA A 383 -18.97 33.98 -0.63
N ILE A 384 -18.13 33.07 -0.13
CA ILE A 384 -17.80 31.81 -0.80
C ILE A 384 -19.00 30.87 -0.81
N VAL A 385 -19.66 30.70 0.34
CA VAL A 385 -20.88 29.88 0.47
C VAL A 385 -22.04 30.48 -0.33
N GLY A 386 -22.20 31.81 -0.31
CA GLY A 386 -23.19 32.55 -1.09
C GLY A 386 -22.96 32.43 -2.59
N ALA A 387 -21.72 32.57 -3.07
CA ALA A 387 -21.38 32.39 -4.47
C ALA A 387 -21.59 30.94 -4.95
N CYS A 388 -21.30 29.95 -4.10
CA CYS A 388 -21.57 28.54 -4.39
C CYS A 388 -23.08 28.22 -4.40
N LEU A 389 -23.86 28.79 -3.47
CA LEU A 389 -25.32 28.66 -3.43
C LEU A 389 -25.98 29.35 -4.62
N VAL A 390 -25.56 30.56 -4.98
CA VAL A 390 -26.01 31.25 -6.19
C VAL A 390 -25.61 30.46 -7.43
N GLY A 391 -24.41 29.87 -7.46
CA GLY A 391 -23.99 28.96 -8.52
C GLY A 391 -24.87 27.71 -8.61
N MET A 392 -25.27 27.11 -7.48
CA MET A 392 -26.19 25.97 -7.42
C MET A 392 -27.63 26.33 -7.80
N LEU A 393 -28.09 27.53 -7.44
CA LEU A 393 -29.44 28.03 -7.74
C LEU A 393 -29.56 28.55 -9.18
N ALA A 394 -28.45 29.04 -9.76
CA ALA A 394 -28.35 29.46 -11.15
C ALA A 394 -28.12 28.30 -12.12
N LEU A 395 -27.98 27.05 -11.63
CA LEU A 395 -28.05 25.86 -12.47
C LEU A 395 -29.45 25.80 -13.09
N PRO A 396 -29.63 25.94 -14.41
CA PRO A 396 -30.93 25.66 -15.00
C PRO A 396 -31.23 24.17 -14.79
N LYS A 397 -32.43 23.87 -14.26
CA LYS A 397 -33.00 22.51 -14.21
C LYS A 397 -33.21 22.02 -15.65
N THR A 398 -32.12 21.60 -16.30
CA THR A 398 -32.15 21.10 -17.68
C THR A 398 -32.54 19.63 -17.66
N ARG A 399 -33.84 19.37 -17.50
CA ARG A 399 -34.45 18.31 -18.29
C ARG A 399 -34.56 18.89 -19.70
N ARG A 400 -34.07 18.16 -20.70
CA ARG A 400 -34.01 18.53 -22.12
C ARG A 400 -32.80 19.40 -22.45
N HIS A 401 -31.75 18.75 -22.94
CA HIS A 401 -31.18 18.97 -24.27
C HIS A 401 -29.93 18.08 -24.35
N PHE A 402 -30.17 16.78 -24.54
CA PHE A 402 -29.28 15.92 -25.31
C PHE A 402 -29.96 15.77 -26.66
N ALA A 403 -29.39 16.40 -27.67
CA ALA A 403 -29.57 16.04 -29.07
C ALA A 403 -28.14 15.84 -29.61
#